data_AF-A0AB38X8M0-F1
#
_entry.id   AF-A0AB38X8M0-F1
#
_cell.length_a   1.000
_cell.length_b   1.000
_cell.length_c   1.000
_cell.angle_alpha   90.00
_cell.angle_beta   90.00
_cell.angle_gamma   90.00
#
_symmetry.space_group_name_H-M   'P 1'
#
loop_
_entity.id
_entity.type
_entity.pdbx_description
1 polymer ?
#
loop_
_entity_poly.entity_id
_entity_poly.type
_entity_poly.pdbx_seq_one_letter_code
_entity_poly.pdbx_strand_id
1 'polypeptide(L)'
;MGLKKAKRAIMAVALTAAIGSGVLVGTQATAQAATAYKTVSTKTLTKTAYHKKSTAGALYNQTHTKKVAALKTYPNTTWYATKQATLKHSNSKGIYYYVKNKSGSVKGWIWHGYLKKGKAPFGLKYAKNAIALDYTTGKAVWSKSANTVRPIASVSKLMTLYLVLKKVDGSATKWNQVVDTSSKGLIAMGKSSACGGFLFKTGHKYTVKELYDAALLDSSNNAAIALGKWVAGSNAKFIKQMNAQAKSWNLGKASFVSASGLENDDLKAFGYAYGSKNANMVSAKDVALIARHLIKDYPRILTDGAVGSKNVDGQLCYNYNNLLKGRKYYQSSLKVDGLKTGYTPLAGYCFVGTGQKSGKHRVITVVLHDINEFTETRSLMNHAYTYSSMNN
;
A
#
# COMPACT_ATOMS: atom_id res chain seq x y z
N MET A 1 38.33 -24.69 42.65
CA MET A 1 38.75 -23.55 41.78
C MET A 1 37.64 -23.30 40.78
N GLY A 2 36.98 -22.17 40.61
CA GLY A 2 37.12 -20.80 41.09
C GLY A 2 36.29 -19.89 40.15
N LEU A 3 35.34 -19.13 40.71
CA LEU A 3 34.80 -17.79 40.33
C LEU A 3 34.73 -17.37 38.83
N LYS A 4 33.72 -16.68 38.27
CA LYS A 4 32.68 -15.75 38.75
C LYS A 4 31.65 -15.54 37.62
N LYS A 5 30.35 -15.58 37.93
CA LYS A 5 29.25 -15.03 37.10
C LYS A 5 28.83 -13.65 37.63
N ALA A 6 28.60 -12.68 36.74
CA ALA A 6 28.03 -11.38 37.07
C ALA A 6 26.52 -11.32 36.75
N LYS A 7 25.79 -10.64 37.64
CA LYS A 7 24.34 -10.61 37.84
C LYS A 7 23.56 -9.83 36.76
N ARG A 8 22.37 -10.31 36.41
CA ARG A 8 21.21 -9.47 36.06
C ARG A 8 19.96 -10.03 36.74
N ALA A 9 19.45 -9.28 37.72
CA ALA A 9 18.22 -9.59 38.44
C ALA A 9 17.01 -9.17 37.61
N ILE A 10 16.12 -10.13 37.37
CA ILE A 10 14.73 -9.94 36.95
C ILE A 10 13.93 -9.88 38.25
N MET A 11 13.19 -8.79 38.49
CA MET A 11 12.22 -8.74 39.58
C MET A 11 10.81 -8.80 38.98
N ALA A 12 10.26 -10.01 39.01
CA ALA A 12 8.83 -10.27 38.95
C ALA A 12 8.37 -10.49 40.39
N VAL A 13 7.26 -9.87 40.80
CA VAL A 13 6.63 -10.17 42.09
C VAL A 13 5.25 -10.75 41.81
N ALA A 14 5.12 -12.03 42.18
CA ALA A 14 3.88 -12.78 42.24
C ALA A 14 3.22 -12.56 43.61
N LEU A 15 1.88 -12.51 43.62
CA LEU A 15 1.04 -12.52 44.81
C LEU A 15 1.05 -13.93 45.43
N THR A 16 1.35 -14.04 46.72
CA THR A 16 1.02 -15.23 47.53
C THR A 16 0.17 -14.80 48.72
N ALA A 17 -1.00 -15.42 48.84
CA ALA A 17 -1.89 -15.32 49.99
C ALA A 17 -1.40 -16.25 51.11
N ALA A 18 -1.37 -15.75 52.34
CA ALA A 18 -1.26 -16.56 53.55
C ALA A 18 -2.23 -16.00 54.61
N ILE A 19 -3.03 -16.91 55.16
CA ILE A 19 -4.02 -16.67 56.22
C ILE A 19 -3.26 -16.66 57.55
N GLY A 20 -3.48 -15.63 58.37
CA GLY A 20 -2.92 -15.51 59.71
C GLY A 20 -3.75 -14.55 60.56
N SER A 21 -4.55 -15.12 61.45
CA SER A 21 -5.38 -14.42 62.43
C SER A 21 -4.50 -13.73 63.47
N GLY A 22 -4.59 -12.40 63.58
CA GLY A 22 -3.91 -11.63 64.61
C GLY A 22 -4.37 -10.18 64.59
N VAL A 23 -5.25 -9.83 65.51
CA VAL A 23 -5.72 -8.45 65.73
C VAL A 23 -4.52 -7.62 66.20
N LEU A 24 -3.99 -6.78 65.31
CA LEU A 24 -2.99 -5.76 65.64
C LEU A 24 -3.43 -4.43 65.02
N VAL A 25 -3.53 -3.45 65.91
CA VAL A 25 -3.93 -2.05 65.72
C VAL A 25 -3.38 -1.47 64.42
N GLY A 26 -4.29 -0.98 63.57
CA GLY A 26 -3.95 -0.48 62.24
C GLY A 26 -3.05 0.76 62.28
N THR A 27 -1.77 0.58 61.98
CA THR A 27 -0.96 1.65 61.40
C THR A 27 -1.32 1.76 59.92
N GLN A 28 -2.01 2.83 59.53
CA GLN A 28 -2.19 3.18 58.12
C GLN A 28 -0.81 3.28 57.46
N ALA A 29 -0.51 2.37 56.55
CA ALA A 29 0.61 2.54 55.63
C ALA A 29 0.29 3.78 54.77
N THR A 30 0.97 4.88 55.04
CA THR A 30 0.89 6.08 54.20
C THR A 30 1.39 5.71 52.82
N ALA A 31 0.51 5.78 51.82
CA ALA A 31 0.91 5.67 50.42
C ALA A 31 1.91 6.80 50.13
N GLN A 32 3.17 6.44 49.96
CA GLN A 32 4.24 7.39 49.69
C GLN A 32 3.92 8.09 48.36
N ALA A 33 3.54 9.38 48.44
CA ALA A 33 3.12 10.15 47.28
C ALA A 33 4.22 10.13 46.21
N ALA A 34 3.90 9.64 45.01
CA ALA A 34 4.82 9.67 43.88
C ALA A 34 5.34 11.10 43.68
N THR A 35 6.66 11.29 43.75
CA THR A 35 7.27 12.61 43.71
C THR A 35 6.94 13.31 42.39
N ALA A 36 6.22 14.43 42.43
CA ALA A 36 5.87 15.17 41.22
C ALA A 36 7.12 15.72 40.48
N TYR A 37 7.04 15.82 39.16
CA TYR A 37 8.05 16.50 38.36
C TYR A 37 8.06 18.00 38.68
N LYS A 38 9.25 18.56 38.94
CA LYS A 38 9.46 19.99 39.15
C LYS A 38 10.31 20.58 38.02
N THR A 39 9.92 21.74 37.49
CA THR A 39 10.71 22.43 36.48
C THR A 39 11.87 23.17 37.13
N VAL A 40 13.10 22.87 36.70
CA VAL A 40 14.33 23.52 37.19
C VAL A 40 14.71 24.70 36.31
N SER A 41 14.61 24.54 35.00
CA SER A 41 14.90 25.60 34.03
C SER A 41 14.15 25.38 32.73
N THR A 42 13.92 26.46 31.98
CA THR A 42 13.33 26.41 30.64
C THR A 42 14.10 27.29 29.67
N LYS A 43 14.10 26.91 28.39
CA LYS A 43 14.58 27.75 27.30
C LYS A 43 13.77 27.54 26.04
N THR A 44 13.62 28.60 25.24
CA THR A 44 13.03 28.53 23.90
C THR A 44 14.06 27.97 22.92
N LEU A 45 13.61 27.19 21.95
CA LEU A 45 14.43 26.63 20.88
C LEU A 45 13.96 27.16 19.53
N THR A 46 14.91 27.41 18.63
CA THR A 46 14.62 27.48 17.19
C THR A 46 13.94 26.18 16.77
N LYS A 47 12.87 26.29 15.98
CA LYS A 47 12.05 25.15 15.54
C LYS A 47 12.92 24.08 14.89
N THR A 48 13.22 23.01 15.63
CA THR A 48 14.16 21.97 15.21
C THR A 48 13.44 20.65 15.01
N ALA A 49 13.70 19.98 13.89
CA ALA A 49 13.10 18.70 13.57
C ALA A 49 13.80 17.55 14.33
N TYR A 50 13.00 16.63 14.84
CA TYR A 50 13.38 15.38 15.47
C TYR A 50 12.47 14.25 14.99
N HIS A 51 12.94 13.01 15.11
CA HIS A 51 12.13 11.80 14.97
C HIS A 51 12.48 10.83 16.09
N LYS A 52 11.67 9.79 16.26
CA LYS A 52 11.89 8.81 17.33
C LYS A 52 13.23 8.07 17.13
N LYS A 53 14.02 7.93 18.20
CA LYS A 53 15.24 7.11 18.22
C LYS A 53 14.91 5.62 18.33
N SER A 54 13.85 5.28 19.07
CA SER A 54 13.33 3.91 19.20
C SER A 54 11.79 3.94 19.27
N THR A 55 11.13 2.79 19.49
CA THR A 55 9.68 2.75 19.75
C THR A 55 9.32 3.10 21.20
N ALA A 56 10.32 3.21 22.08
CA ALA A 56 10.13 3.59 23.48
C ALA A 56 9.82 5.08 23.63
N GLY A 57 9.13 5.42 24.72
CA GLY A 57 8.83 6.79 25.10
C GLY A 57 7.43 7.27 24.70
N ALA A 58 7.02 8.35 25.34
CA ALA A 58 5.74 8.99 25.13
C ALA A 58 5.84 10.51 25.35
N LEU A 59 4.90 11.22 24.77
CA LEU A 59 4.63 12.63 25.06
C LEU A 59 3.72 12.70 26.28
N TYR A 60 3.99 13.66 27.15
CA TYR A 60 3.23 13.96 28.36
C TYR A 60 2.67 15.38 28.33
N ASN A 61 1.64 15.62 29.13
CA ASN A 61 1.13 16.97 29.38
C ASN A 61 2.16 17.82 30.17
N GLN A 62 1.86 19.10 30.37
CA GLN A 62 2.77 20.04 31.04
C GLN A 62 3.19 19.60 32.44
N THR A 63 2.26 19.04 33.21
CA THR A 63 2.50 18.56 34.59
C THR A 63 3.13 17.16 34.65
N HIS A 64 3.36 16.50 33.50
CA HIS A 64 3.91 15.14 33.42
C HIS A 64 3.09 14.06 34.12
N THR A 65 1.80 14.30 34.35
CA THR A 65 0.88 13.35 35.00
C THR A 65 0.10 12.50 34.02
N LYS A 66 -0.09 12.97 32.76
CA LYS A 66 -0.90 12.28 31.74
C LYS A 66 -0.09 12.01 30.49
N LYS A 67 -0.09 10.75 30.05
CA LYS A 67 0.42 10.34 28.74
C LYS A 67 -0.51 10.87 27.65
N VAL A 68 0.03 11.68 26.75
CA VAL A 68 -0.70 12.25 25.60
C VAL A 68 -0.61 11.33 24.39
N ALA A 69 0.58 10.82 24.08
CA ALA A 69 0.83 10.01 22.89
C ALA A 69 2.04 9.10 23.07
N ALA A 70 1.94 7.82 22.67
CA ALA A 70 3.09 6.90 22.70
C ALA A 70 3.87 6.98 21.38
N LEU A 71 5.21 7.04 21.40
CA LEU A 71 5.99 7.14 20.15
C LEU A 71 5.78 5.96 19.20
N LYS A 72 5.49 4.77 19.72
CA LYS A 72 5.18 3.57 18.91
C LYS A 72 4.00 3.76 17.95
N THR A 73 3.03 4.62 18.27
CA THR A 73 1.87 4.87 17.40
C THR A 73 2.15 5.91 16.31
N TYR A 74 3.33 6.53 16.32
CA TYR A 74 3.76 7.59 15.40
C TYR A 74 5.11 7.25 14.74
N PRO A 75 5.21 6.15 13.98
CA PRO A 75 6.50 5.60 13.55
C PRO A 75 7.28 6.48 12.58
N ASN A 76 6.58 7.22 11.71
CA ASN A 76 7.17 8.06 10.65
C ASN A 76 6.90 9.56 10.88
N THR A 77 6.75 9.97 12.14
CA THR A 77 6.40 11.35 12.49
C THR A 77 7.63 12.20 12.77
N THR A 78 7.72 13.34 12.07
CA THR A 78 8.64 14.42 12.43
C THR A 78 8.03 15.28 13.55
N TRP A 79 8.75 15.38 14.65
CA TRP A 79 8.45 16.20 15.82
C TRP A 79 9.27 17.48 15.77
N TYR A 80 8.62 18.63 15.87
CA TYR A 80 9.29 19.93 15.91
C TYR A 80 9.39 20.39 17.36
N ALA A 81 10.62 20.41 17.88
CA ALA A 81 10.91 20.94 19.21
C ALA A 81 11.00 22.46 19.17
N THR A 82 10.34 23.12 20.12
CA THR A 82 10.35 24.59 20.24
C THR A 82 10.68 25.08 21.65
N LYS A 83 10.67 24.20 22.66
CA LYS A 83 11.12 24.50 24.01
C LYS A 83 11.89 23.33 24.59
N GLN A 84 12.81 23.63 25.50
CA GLN A 84 13.49 22.67 26.35
C GLN A 84 13.23 23.02 27.81
N ALA A 85 13.04 22.01 28.65
CA ALA A 85 13.01 22.16 30.09
C ALA A 85 13.95 21.14 30.75
N THR A 86 14.59 21.54 31.85
CA THR A 86 15.23 20.60 32.77
C THR A 86 14.23 20.30 33.86
N LEU A 87 13.82 19.04 33.99
CA LEU A 87 12.87 18.60 35.01
C LEU A 87 13.59 17.78 36.06
N LYS A 88 13.25 17.99 37.32
CA LYS A 88 13.70 17.18 38.46
C LYS A 88 12.56 16.25 38.89
N HIS A 89 12.84 14.97 39.04
CA HIS A 89 11.95 13.98 39.64
C HIS A 89 12.75 13.19 40.68
N SER A 90 12.33 13.28 41.93
CA SER A 90 13.11 12.82 43.08
C SER A 90 14.52 13.45 43.04
N ASN A 91 15.60 12.67 43.09
CA ASN A 91 16.98 13.18 43.03
C ASN A 91 17.55 13.29 41.60
N SER A 92 16.79 12.87 40.58
CA SER A 92 17.24 12.86 39.19
C SER A 92 16.79 14.10 38.44
N LYS A 93 17.66 14.62 37.56
CA LYS A 93 17.33 15.67 36.58
C LYS A 93 17.35 15.08 35.17
N GLY A 94 16.45 15.54 34.30
CA GLY A 94 16.40 15.13 32.91
C GLY A 94 16.00 16.27 31.97
N ILE A 95 16.46 16.21 30.73
CA ILE A 95 16.12 17.20 29.71
C ILE A 95 14.88 16.73 28.94
N TYR A 96 13.89 17.62 28.80
CA TYR A 96 12.65 17.36 28.09
C TYR A 96 12.46 18.41 27.00
N TYR A 97 11.98 17.98 25.84
CA TYR A 97 11.57 18.86 24.76
C TYR A 97 10.06 18.94 24.70
N TYR A 98 9.55 20.17 24.52
CA TYR A 98 8.18 20.36 24.08
C TYR A 98 8.14 20.28 22.57
N VAL A 99 7.44 19.27 22.06
CA VAL A 99 7.37 18.97 20.63
C VAL A 99 5.95 19.01 20.09
N LYS A 100 5.82 19.27 18.79
CA LYS A 100 4.55 19.14 18.05
C LYS A 100 4.78 18.37 16.75
N ASN A 101 3.81 17.57 16.30
CA ASN A 101 3.82 17.05 14.93
C ASN A 101 3.59 18.18 13.90
N LYS A 102 3.72 17.89 12.60
CA LYS A 102 3.62 18.90 11.53
C LYS A 102 2.29 19.68 11.55
N SER A 103 1.16 19.01 11.81
CA SER A 103 -0.17 19.62 11.89
C SER A 103 -0.45 20.33 13.22
N GLY A 104 0.39 20.11 14.24
CA GLY A 104 0.15 20.58 15.60
C GLY A 104 -0.94 19.82 16.37
N SER A 105 -1.57 18.80 15.76
CA SER A 105 -2.65 18.02 16.38
C SER A 105 -2.19 17.15 17.54
N VAL A 106 -0.89 16.81 17.60
CA VAL A 106 -0.29 16.08 18.72
C VAL A 106 0.90 16.87 19.23
N LYS A 107 0.90 17.19 20.52
CA LYS A 107 1.90 18.02 21.19
C LYS A 107 2.08 17.63 22.65
N GLY A 108 3.28 17.82 23.19
CA GLY A 108 3.58 17.49 24.57
C GLY A 108 5.08 17.49 24.89
N TRP A 109 5.40 17.22 26.14
CA TRP A 109 6.77 17.08 26.63
C TRP A 109 7.26 15.65 26.49
N ILE A 110 8.50 15.49 26.06
CA ILE A 110 9.12 14.19 25.90
C ILE A 110 10.58 14.26 26.32
N TRP A 111 11.06 13.21 26.99
CA TRP A 111 12.47 13.09 27.32
C TRP A 111 13.33 13.06 26.05
N HIS A 112 14.32 13.94 25.98
CA HIS A 112 15.10 14.17 24.75
C HIS A 112 15.79 12.91 24.22
N GLY A 113 16.19 11.98 25.10
CA GLY A 113 16.89 10.75 24.71
C GLY A 113 16.06 9.76 23.89
N TYR A 114 14.73 9.93 23.85
CA TYR A 114 13.86 9.18 22.92
C TYR A 114 13.83 9.76 21.51
N LEU A 115 14.48 10.89 21.27
CA LEU A 115 14.48 11.60 20.00
C LEU A 115 15.88 11.61 19.35
N LYS A 116 15.88 11.56 18.02
CA LYS A 116 17.05 11.77 17.16
C LYS A 116 16.80 13.01 16.30
N LYS A 117 17.78 13.90 16.21
CA LYS A 117 17.68 15.14 15.41
C LYS A 117 17.52 14.78 13.93
N GLY A 118 16.70 15.56 13.21
CA GLY A 118 16.38 15.37 11.80
C GLY A 118 14.92 14.98 11.54
N LYS A 119 14.47 15.13 10.29
CA LYS A 119 13.13 14.70 9.85
C LYS A 119 13.01 13.18 9.93
N ALA A 120 11.82 12.69 10.20
CA ALA A 120 11.54 11.26 10.12
C ALA A 120 11.72 10.76 8.68
N PRO A 121 12.26 9.54 8.49
CA PRO A 121 12.28 8.93 7.17
C PRO A 121 10.85 8.74 6.67
N PHE A 122 10.66 8.94 5.36
CA PHE A 122 9.38 8.61 4.74
C PHE A 122 9.09 7.12 4.89
N GLY A 123 7.84 6.80 5.17
CA GLY A 123 7.39 5.42 5.26
C GLY A 123 5.89 5.32 5.14
N LEU A 124 5.47 4.22 4.53
CA LEU A 124 4.07 3.81 4.42
C LEU A 124 3.68 2.96 5.63
N LYS A 125 2.56 3.29 6.25
CA LYS A 125 2.07 2.65 7.48
C LYS A 125 1.40 1.31 7.17
N TYR A 126 0.61 1.24 6.11
CA TYR A 126 -0.34 0.16 5.89
C TYR A 126 0.14 -0.85 4.85
N ALA A 127 0.53 -0.38 3.65
CA ALA A 127 1.06 -1.20 2.56
C ALA A 127 2.20 -2.11 3.05
N LYS A 128 2.10 -3.40 2.78
CA LYS A 128 3.17 -4.36 3.11
C LYS A 128 4.33 -4.27 2.13
N ASN A 129 4.04 -4.02 0.85
CA ASN A 129 5.04 -3.79 -0.18
C ASN A 129 4.69 -2.56 -0.99
N ALA A 130 5.72 -1.79 -1.34
CA ALA A 130 5.54 -0.64 -2.20
C ALA A 130 6.83 -0.25 -2.93
N ILE A 131 6.67 0.45 -4.04
CA ILE A 131 7.77 1.02 -4.83
C ILE A 131 7.30 2.29 -5.53
N ALA A 132 8.20 3.27 -5.63
CA ALA A 132 8.12 4.35 -6.60
C ALA A 132 9.27 4.16 -7.60
N LEU A 133 8.91 4.01 -8.86
CA LEU A 133 9.80 3.82 -9.99
C LEU A 133 9.80 5.10 -10.84
N ASP A 134 10.98 5.59 -11.19
CA ASP A 134 11.13 6.55 -12.27
C ASP A 134 10.87 5.83 -13.60
N TYR A 135 9.85 6.27 -14.33
CA TYR A 135 9.49 5.71 -15.63
C TYR A 135 10.63 5.82 -16.64
N THR A 136 11.31 6.97 -16.68
CA THR A 136 12.35 7.28 -17.67
C THR A 136 13.53 6.33 -17.48
N THR A 137 14.12 6.34 -16.28
CA THR A 137 15.34 5.57 -15.98
C THR A 137 15.07 4.10 -15.67
N GLY A 138 13.84 3.73 -15.33
CA GLY A 138 13.49 2.39 -14.86
C GLY A 138 14.06 2.05 -13.49
N LYS A 139 14.57 3.04 -12.73
CA LYS A 139 15.16 2.85 -11.40
C LYS A 139 14.14 3.16 -10.30
N ALA A 140 14.25 2.43 -9.19
CA ALA A 140 13.46 2.72 -8.01
C ALA A 140 14.03 3.97 -7.31
N VAL A 141 13.18 4.97 -7.03
CA VAL A 141 13.55 6.14 -6.22
C VAL A 141 13.21 5.94 -4.73
N TRP A 142 12.26 5.05 -4.45
CA TRP A 142 11.93 4.61 -3.10
C TRP A 142 11.30 3.22 -3.12
N SER A 143 11.51 2.42 -2.08
CA SER A 143 10.84 1.12 -1.94
C SER A 143 10.65 0.68 -0.49
N LYS A 144 9.68 -0.23 -0.29
CA LYS A 144 9.43 -0.97 0.94
C LYS A 144 9.16 -2.42 0.57
N SER A 145 10.08 -3.32 0.94
CA SER A 145 9.98 -4.77 0.68
C SER A 145 9.63 -5.11 -0.79
N ALA A 146 10.07 -4.31 -1.77
CA ALA A 146 9.52 -4.37 -3.12
C ALA A 146 9.75 -5.68 -3.88
N ASN A 147 10.73 -6.50 -3.47
CA ASN A 147 11.05 -7.80 -4.09
C ASN A 147 10.29 -9.00 -3.48
N THR A 148 9.50 -8.79 -2.43
CA THR A 148 8.68 -9.85 -1.83
C THR A 148 7.41 -10.02 -2.66
N VAL A 149 7.15 -11.25 -3.11
CA VAL A 149 5.93 -11.59 -3.87
C VAL A 149 4.71 -11.63 -2.97
N ARG A 150 3.58 -11.15 -3.50
CA ARG A 150 2.27 -11.24 -2.85
C ARG A 150 1.17 -11.43 -3.89
N PRO A 151 -0.03 -11.84 -3.47
CA PRO A 151 -1.23 -11.76 -4.30
C PRO A 151 -1.44 -10.31 -4.75
N ILE A 152 -1.70 -10.10 -6.04
CA ILE A 152 -1.88 -8.76 -6.62
C ILE A 152 -3.31 -8.50 -7.13
N ALA A 153 -4.22 -9.46 -6.96
CA ALA A 153 -5.61 -9.35 -7.39
C ALA A 153 -5.71 -8.83 -8.85
N SER A 154 -6.68 -7.95 -9.12
CA SER A 154 -6.93 -7.37 -10.44
C SER A 154 -5.81 -6.50 -11.02
N VAL A 155 -4.75 -6.17 -10.25
CA VAL A 155 -3.54 -5.57 -10.85
C VAL A 155 -2.91 -6.53 -11.88
N SER A 156 -3.17 -7.83 -11.77
CA SER A 156 -2.80 -8.85 -12.77
C SER A 156 -3.26 -8.50 -14.19
N LYS A 157 -4.38 -7.78 -14.31
CA LYS A 157 -4.93 -7.39 -15.62
C LYS A 157 -4.00 -6.48 -16.40
N LEU A 158 -3.00 -5.84 -15.78
CA LEU A 158 -1.97 -5.11 -16.54
C LEU A 158 -1.20 -6.03 -17.50
N MET A 159 -0.86 -7.25 -17.08
CA MET A 159 -0.24 -8.24 -17.97
C MET A 159 -1.23 -8.71 -19.04
N THR A 160 -2.49 -8.90 -18.67
CA THR A 160 -3.55 -9.29 -19.63
C THR A 160 -3.76 -8.25 -20.71
N LEU A 161 -3.92 -6.98 -20.31
CA LEU A 161 -4.09 -5.84 -21.22
C LEU A 161 -2.85 -5.66 -22.11
N TYR A 162 -1.64 -5.85 -21.57
CA TYR A 162 -0.43 -5.86 -22.38
C TYR A 162 -0.47 -6.90 -23.51
N LEU A 163 -0.84 -8.15 -23.20
CA LEU A 163 -0.91 -9.21 -24.22
C LEU A 163 -2.05 -9.00 -25.23
N VAL A 164 -3.17 -8.40 -24.80
CA VAL A 164 -4.24 -7.97 -25.71
C VAL A 164 -3.75 -6.89 -26.65
N LEU A 165 -3.12 -5.84 -26.10
CA LEU A 165 -2.55 -4.73 -26.86
C LEU A 165 -1.50 -5.22 -27.86
N LYS A 166 -0.64 -6.15 -27.44
CA LYS A 166 0.32 -6.82 -28.32
C LYS A 166 -0.33 -7.58 -29.48
N LYS A 167 -1.49 -8.18 -29.27
CA LYS A 167 -2.20 -8.90 -30.33
C LYS A 167 -2.90 -7.95 -31.30
N VAL A 168 -3.49 -6.85 -30.81
CA VAL A 168 -4.18 -5.84 -31.66
C VAL A 168 -3.20 -4.92 -32.38
N ASP A 169 -1.95 -4.83 -31.91
CA ASP A 169 -0.92 -3.98 -32.48
C ASP A 169 -0.75 -4.21 -33.99
N GLY A 170 -0.57 -3.11 -34.72
CA GLY A 170 -0.49 -3.09 -36.19
C GLY A 170 -1.78 -3.42 -36.96
N SER A 171 -2.94 -3.62 -36.31
CA SER A 171 -4.18 -3.98 -37.01
C SER A 171 -5.44 -3.46 -36.30
N ALA A 172 -5.90 -2.26 -36.68
CA ALA A 172 -7.08 -1.62 -36.10
C ALA A 172 -8.35 -2.50 -36.19
N THR A 173 -8.50 -3.31 -37.23
CA THR A 173 -9.62 -4.24 -37.42
C THR A 173 -9.78 -5.27 -36.30
N LYS A 174 -8.69 -5.60 -35.59
CA LYS A 174 -8.75 -6.57 -34.47
C LYS A 174 -9.57 -6.05 -33.29
N TRP A 175 -9.68 -4.74 -33.12
CA TRP A 175 -10.52 -4.15 -32.07
C TRP A 175 -12.02 -4.46 -32.26
N ASN A 176 -12.45 -4.64 -33.51
CA ASN A 176 -13.84 -4.91 -33.87
C ASN A 176 -14.16 -6.41 -33.96
N GLN A 177 -13.17 -7.28 -33.74
CA GLN A 177 -13.41 -8.73 -33.74
C GLN A 177 -14.31 -9.11 -32.58
N VAL A 178 -15.25 -10.01 -32.87
CA VAL A 178 -16.13 -10.59 -31.86
C VAL A 178 -15.36 -11.62 -31.04
N VAL A 179 -15.50 -11.53 -29.72
CA VAL A 179 -14.93 -12.49 -28.77
C VAL A 179 -16.00 -13.48 -28.35
N ASP A 180 -15.65 -14.76 -28.31
CA ASP A 180 -16.55 -15.79 -27.79
C ASP A 180 -16.77 -15.65 -26.28
N THR A 181 -17.97 -15.20 -25.92
CA THR A 181 -18.45 -15.02 -24.54
C THR A 181 -19.53 -16.04 -24.15
N SER A 182 -19.75 -17.08 -24.96
CA SER A 182 -20.88 -18.04 -24.81
C SER A 182 -20.77 -18.99 -23.62
N SER A 183 -19.60 -19.05 -22.96
CA SER A 183 -19.37 -19.90 -21.80
C SER A 183 -20.38 -19.60 -20.67
N LYS A 184 -21.09 -20.64 -20.22
CA LYS A 184 -21.98 -20.57 -19.04
C LYS A 184 -21.24 -20.02 -17.82
N GLY A 185 -19.97 -20.38 -17.63
CA GLY A 185 -19.14 -19.90 -16.54
C GLY A 185 -18.85 -18.40 -16.60
N LEU A 186 -18.57 -17.85 -17.80
CA LEU A 186 -18.34 -16.41 -17.97
C LEU A 186 -19.61 -15.60 -17.74
N ILE A 187 -20.74 -16.10 -18.25
CA ILE A 187 -22.06 -15.46 -18.07
C ILE A 187 -22.45 -15.47 -16.58
N ALA A 188 -22.27 -16.60 -15.88
CA ALA A 188 -22.54 -16.70 -14.45
C ALA A 188 -21.61 -15.78 -13.63
N MET A 189 -20.32 -15.72 -13.99
CA MET A 189 -19.36 -14.83 -13.34
C MET A 189 -19.74 -13.36 -13.50
N GLY A 190 -20.17 -12.94 -14.69
CA GLY A 190 -20.62 -11.57 -14.93
C GLY A 190 -21.79 -11.14 -14.02
N LYS A 191 -22.66 -12.08 -13.64
CA LYS A 191 -23.80 -11.86 -12.74
C LYS A 191 -23.44 -11.89 -11.24
N SER A 192 -22.23 -12.34 -10.89
CA SER A 192 -21.79 -12.43 -9.50
C SER A 192 -21.53 -11.04 -8.92
N SER A 193 -22.11 -10.72 -7.76
CA SER A 193 -21.78 -9.50 -7.02
C SER A 193 -20.36 -9.49 -6.45
N ALA A 194 -19.75 -10.67 -6.25
CA ALA A 194 -18.42 -10.82 -5.69
C ALA A 194 -17.32 -10.88 -6.76
N CYS A 195 -17.61 -11.54 -7.89
CA CYS A 195 -16.62 -11.85 -8.94
C CYS A 195 -16.91 -11.17 -10.29
N GLY A 196 -18.04 -10.47 -10.42
CA GLY A 196 -18.49 -9.84 -11.65
C GLY A 196 -17.84 -8.48 -11.92
N GLY A 197 -18.45 -7.73 -12.84
CA GLY A 197 -18.02 -6.39 -13.26
C GLY A 197 -18.50 -6.03 -14.67
N PHE A 198 -18.96 -7.00 -15.47
CA PHE A 198 -19.62 -6.71 -16.74
C PHE A 198 -20.54 -7.86 -17.11
N LEU A 199 -21.80 -7.57 -17.45
CA LEU A 199 -22.79 -8.59 -17.77
C LEU A 199 -22.58 -9.08 -19.21
N PHE A 200 -22.42 -10.39 -19.37
CA PHE A 200 -22.50 -11.04 -20.68
C PHE A 200 -23.92 -11.55 -20.91
N LYS A 201 -24.56 -11.05 -21.97
CA LYS A 201 -25.87 -11.53 -22.42
C LYS A 201 -25.69 -12.74 -23.32
N THR A 202 -26.49 -13.78 -23.11
CA THR A 202 -26.48 -15.00 -23.94
C THR A 202 -26.78 -14.63 -25.39
N GLY A 203 -25.98 -15.13 -26.34
CA GLY A 203 -26.15 -14.87 -27.77
C GLY A 203 -25.69 -13.49 -28.25
N HIS A 204 -25.35 -12.57 -27.33
CA HIS A 204 -24.83 -11.25 -27.69
C HIS A 204 -23.36 -11.31 -28.08
N LYS A 205 -22.97 -10.49 -29.06
CA LYS A 205 -21.60 -10.43 -29.60
C LYS A 205 -20.90 -9.21 -29.02
N TYR A 206 -19.87 -9.45 -28.21
CA TYR A 206 -19.01 -8.40 -27.68
C TYR A 206 -17.70 -8.33 -28.47
N THR A 207 -17.24 -7.12 -28.75
CA THR A 207 -15.99 -6.84 -29.44
C THR A 207 -14.79 -6.86 -28.49
N VAL A 208 -13.58 -7.03 -29.04
CA VAL A 208 -12.32 -6.89 -28.28
C VAL A 208 -12.26 -5.53 -27.57
N LYS A 209 -12.69 -4.46 -28.23
CA LYS A 209 -12.69 -3.11 -27.65
C LYS A 209 -13.57 -2.98 -26.41
N GLU A 210 -14.78 -3.51 -26.47
CA GLU A 210 -15.72 -3.47 -25.35
C GLU A 210 -15.20 -4.26 -24.16
N LEU A 211 -14.68 -5.47 -24.40
CA LEU A 211 -14.12 -6.29 -23.33
C LEU A 211 -12.84 -5.68 -22.74
N TYR A 212 -12.02 -5.02 -23.55
CA TYR A 212 -10.84 -4.29 -23.08
C TYR A 212 -11.25 -3.14 -22.15
N ASP A 213 -12.25 -2.34 -22.57
CA ASP A 213 -12.76 -1.23 -21.77
C ASP A 213 -13.36 -1.73 -20.44
N ALA A 214 -14.15 -2.80 -20.48
CA ALA A 214 -14.73 -3.41 -19.28
C ALA A 214 -13.66 -3.98 -18.33
N ALA A 215 -12.59 -4.60 -18.86
CA ALA A 215 -11.49 -5.13 -18.06
C ALA A 215 -10.63 -4.04 -17.42
N LEU A 216 -10.42 -2.92 -18.11
CA LEU A 216 -9.63 -1.79 -17.62
C LEU A 216 -10.41 -0.96 -16.58
N LEU A 217 -11.63 -0.54 -16.93
CA LEU A 217 -12.43 0.39 -16.12
C LEU A 217 -13.07 -0.34 -14.95
N ASP A 218 -14.03 -1.22 -15.23
CA ASP A 218 -14.81 -1.92 -14.20
C ASP A 218 -14.10 -3.15 -13.62
N SER A 219 -12.84 -3.38 -14.03
CA SER A 219 -12.04 -4.50 -13.57
C SER A 219 -12.67 -5.87 -13.84
N SER A 220 -13.52 -5.98 -14.88
CA SER A 220 -14.29 -7.17 -15.19
C SER A 220 -13.41 -8.43 -15.34
N ASN A 221 -13.70 -9.45 -14.53
CA ASN A 221 -12.97 -10.71 -14.52
C ASN A 221 -13.32 -11.58 -15.74
N ASN A 222 -14.61 -11.68 -16.07
CA ASN A 222 -15.09 -12.42 -17.23
C ASN A 222 -14.59 -11.81 -18.55
N ALA A 223 -14.51 -10.47 -18.67
CA ALA A 223 -13.89 -9.83 -19.82
C ALA A 223 -12.40 -10.17 -19.96
N ALA A 224 -11.63 -10.12 -18.88
CA ALA A 224 -10.21 -10.49 -18.91
C ALA A 224 -9.98 -11.97 -19.31
N ILE A 225 -10.82 -12.89 -18.82
CA ILE A 225 -10.75 -14.33 -19.15
C ILE A 225 -11.17 -14.59 -20.60
N ALA A 226 -12.20 -13.91 -21.09
CA ALA A 226 -12.63 -13.99 -22.50
C ALA A 226 -11.56 -13.46 -23.44
N LEU A 227 -10.96 -12.29 -23.13
CA LEU A 227 -9.84 -11.73 -23.87
C LEU A 227 -8.63 -12.67 -23.86
N GLY A 228 -8.31 -13.30 -22.72
CA GLY A 228 -7.23 -14.29 -22.64
C GLY A 228 -7.45 -15.47 -23.60
N LYS A 229 -8.68 -16.01 -23.65
CA LYS A 229 -9.07 -17.05 -24.63
C LYS A 229 -8.93 -16.53 -26.06
N TRP A 230 -9.40 -15.32 -26.35
CA TRP A 230 -9.26 -14.73 -27.69
C TRP A 230 -7.78 -14.57 -28.09
N VAL A 231 -6.90 -14.17 -27.17
CA VAL A 231 -5.47 -14.01 -27.46
C VAL A 231 -4.80 -15.33 -27.80
N ALA A 232 -4.98 -16.36 -26.97
CA ALA A 232 -4.17 -17.59 -27.03
C ALA A 232 -4.93 -18.86 -27.46
N GLY A 233 -6.22 -18.74 -27.80
CA GLY A 233 -7.12 -19.85 -28.12
C GLY A 233 -7.69 -20.58 -26.89
N SER A 234 -6.99 -20.54 -25.76
CA SER A 234 -7.50 -21.04 -24.47
C SER A 234 -6.87 -20.29 -23.30
N ASN A 235 -7.57 -20.26 -22.16
CA ASN A 235 -7.03 -19.61 -20.95
C ASN A 235 -5.78 -20.31 -20.41
N ALA A 236 -5.69 -21.63 -20.50
CA ALA A 236 -4.47 -22.35 -20.12
C ALA A 236 -3.25 -21.93 -20.98
N LYS A 237 -3.43 -21.77 -22.29
CA LYS A 237 -2.39 -21.24 -23.19
C LYS A 237 -2.08 -19.77 -22.87
N PHE A 238 -3.09 -18.97 -22.55
CA PHE A 238 -2.92 -17.57 -22.18
C PHE A 238 -2.08 -17.41 -20.90
N ILE A 239 -2.36 -18.19 -19.86
CA ILE A 239 -1.58 -18.17 -18.61
C ILE A 239 -0.13 -18.60 -18.86
N LYS A 240 0.11 -19.57 -19.76
CA LYS A 240 1.47 -19.90 -20.21
C LYS A 240 2.14 -18.70 -20.89
N GLN A 241 1.43 -17.96 -21.74
CA GLN A 241 1.94 -16.72 -22.35
C GLN A 241 2.23 -15.62 -21.31
N MET A 242 1.37 -15.43 -20.31
CA MET A 242 1.62 -14.46 -19.21
C MET A 242 2.92 -14.78 -18.48
N ASN A 243 3.14 -16.05 -18.12
CA ASN A 243 4.37 -16.48 -17.44
C ASN A 243 5.60 -16.44 -18.37
N ALA A 244 5.44 -16.75 -19.66
CA ALA A 244 6.52 -16.61 -20.65
C ALA A 244 6.92 -15.14 -20.85
N GLN A 245 5.95 -14.23 -20.88
CA GLN A 245 6.18 -12.79 -20.96
C GLN A 245 6.86 -12.26 -19.69
N ALA A 246 6.46 -12.76 -18.51
CA ALA A 246 7.14 -12.43 -17.27
C ALA A 246 8.60 -12.91 -17.26
N LYS A 247 8.86 -14.12 -17.78
CA LYS A 247 10.22 -14.67 -17.92
C LYS A 247 11.07 -13.85 -18.90
N SER A 248 10.52 -13.45 -20.06
CA SER A 248 11.28 -12.66 -21.05
C SER A 248 11.63 -11.25 -20.54
N TRP A 249 10.86 -10.72 -19.60
CA TRP A 249 11.16 -9.47 -18.89
C TRP A 249 12.00 -9.66 -17.62
N ASN A 250 12.51 -10.86 -17.36
CA ASN A 250 13.30 -11.19 -16.18
C ASN A 250 12.56 -10.93 -14.84
N LEU A 251 11.23 -11.09 -14.82
CA LEU A 251 10.40 -10.96 -13.61
C LEU A 251 10.40 -12.28 -12.82
N GLY A 252 11.59 -12.71 -12.38
CA GLY A 252 11.88 -14.11 -12.03
C GLY A 252 11.07 -14.74 -10.90
N LYS A 253 10.30 -13.97 -10.12
CA LYS A 253 9.41 -14.50 -9.08
C LYS A 253 7.92 -14.33 -9.39
N ALA A 254 7.58 -13.71 -10.52
CA ALA A 254 6.20 -13.55 -10.95
C ALA A 254 5.61 -14.91 -11.37
N SER A 255 4.38 -15.18 -10.94
CA SER A 255 3.65 -16.39 -11.26
C SER A 255 2.19 -16.04 -11.47
N PHE A 256 1.67 -16.34 -12.65
CA PHE A 256 0.26 -16.16 -13.00
C PHE A 256 -0.43 -17.52 -13.10
N VAL A 257 -1.66 -17.59 -12.58
CA VAL A 257 -2.60 -18.71 -12.64
C VAL A 257 -3.95 -18.30 -13.22
N SER A 258 -4.23 -17.00 -13.37
CA SER A 258 -5.46 -16.51 -14.00
C SER A 258 -5.22 -15.21 -14.77
N ALA A 259 -6.01 -15.00 -15.83
CA ALA A 259 -6.01 -13.76 -16.62
C ALA A 259 -6.61 -12.57 -15.85
N SER A 260 -7.52 -12.85 -14.91
CA SER A 260 -8.27 -11.84 -14.17
C SER A 260 -7.55 -11.37 -12.90
N GLY A 261 -6.76 -12.25 -12.28
CA GLY A 261 -6.21 -12.04 -10.95
C GLY A 261 -7.08 -12.57 -9.80
N LEU A 262 -8.25 -13.13 -10.10
CA LEU A 262 -9.01 -13.93 -9.12
C LEU A 262 -8.24 -15.22 -8.80
N GLU A 263 -8.42 -15.66 -7.56
CA GLU A 263 -7.93 -16.91 -7.01
C GLU A 263 -8.61 -18.11 -7.68
N ASN A 264 -7.88 -19.21 -7.85
CA ASN A 264 -8.41 -20.44 -8.41
C ASN A 264 -9.57 -20.99 -7.56
N ASP A 265 -9.54 -20.80 -6.24
CA ASP A 265 -10.64 -21.25 -5.36
C ASP A 265 -11.97 -20.55 -5.69
N ASP A 266 -11.95 -19.25 -6.02
CA ASP A 266 -13.15 -18.51 -6.44
C ASP A 266 -13.54 -18.84 -7.89
N LEU A 267 -12.55 -19.08 -8.75
CA LEU A 267 -12.77 -19.38 -10.16
C LEU A 267 -13.40 -20.76 -10.40
N LYS A 268 -13.20 -21.74 -9.49
CA LYS A 268 -13.76 -23.10 -9.59
C LYS A 268 -15.27 -23.11 -9.74
N ALA A 269 -15.97 -22.23 -9.03
CA ALA A 269 -17.43 -22.10 -9.12
C ALA A 269 -17.94 -21.74 -10.53
N PHE A 270 -17.05 -21.20 -11.37
CA PHE A 270 -17.34 -20.82 -12.76
C PHE A 270 -16.70 -21.75 -13.78
N GLY A 271 -16.13 -22.89 -13.36
CA GLY A 271 -15.47 -23.86 -14.23
C GLY A 271 -14.06 -23.45 -14.69
N TYR A 272 -13.40 -22.54 -13.97
CA TYR A 272 -12.04 -22.09 -14.27
C TYR A 272 -11.11 -22.45 -13.10
N ALA A 273 -10.04 -23.20 -13.37
CA ALA A 273 -8.96 -23.40 -12.41
C ALA A 273 -7.71 -23.86 -13.18
N TYR A 274 -6.57 -23.20 -12.97
CA TYR A 274 -5.35 -23.48 -13.73
C TYR A 274 -4.11 -23.58 -12.85
N GLY A 275 -3.37 -24.68 -12.99
CA GLY A 275 -2.18 -24.95 -12.18
C GLY A 275 -2.50 -25.27 -10.73
N SER A 276 -1.45 -25.43 -9.90
CA SER A 276 -1.56 -25.85 -8.50
C SER A 276 -1.57 -24.70 -7.49
N LYS A 277 -1.20 -23.49 -7.90
CA LYS A 277 -1.17 -22.32 -7.02
C LYS A 277 -2.55 -21.65 -7.00
N ASN A 278 -2.91 -21.04 -5.87
CA ASN A 278 -4.21 -20.40 -5.74
C ASN A 278 -4.27 -19.02 -6.41
N ALA A 279 -3.25 -18.17 -6.23
CA ALA A 279 -3.29 -16.77 -6.63
C ALA A 279 -2.16 -16.39 -7.61
N ASN A 280 -2.38 -15.30 -8.34
CA ASN A 280 -1.31 -14.61 -9.06
C ASN A 280 -0.36 -13.93 -8.06
N MET A 281 0.91 -14.36 -8.05
CA MET A 281 1.92 -13.90 -7.10
C MET A 281 2.98 -13.08 -7.82
N VAL A 282 3.07 -11.79 -7.50
CA VAL A 282 4.02 -10.87 -8.15
C VAL A 282 4.57 -9.88 -7.10
N SER A 283 5.83 -9.46 -7.25
CA SER A 283 6.43 -8.47 -6.36
C SER A 283 6.03 -7.05 -6.76
N ALA A 284 6.07 -6.09 -5.83
CA ALA A 284 5.75 -4.69 -6.16
C ALA A 284 6.70 -4.12 -7.24
N LYS A 285 7.97 -4.52 -7.20
CA LYS A 285 8.96 -4.18 -8.23
C LYS A 285 8.54 -4.72 -9.60
N ASP A 286 8.18 -6.00 -9.68
CA ASP A 286 7.83 -6.63 -10.95
C ASP A 286 6.52 -6.06 -11.51
N VAL A 287 5.54 -5.73 -10.64
CA VAL A 287 4.33 -5.00 -11.06
C VAL A 287 4.69 -3.63 -11.66
N ALA A 288 5.61 -2.89 -11.05
CA ALA A 288 6.03 -1.60 -11.58
C ALA A 288 6.71 -1.74 -12.96
N LEU A 289 7.46 -2.82 -13.17
CA LEU A 289 8.07 -3.13 -14.46
C LEU A 289 7.03 -3.53 -15.51
N ILE A 290 6.02 -4.33 -15.16
CA ILE A 290 4.88 -4.63 -16.04
C ILE A 290 4.18 -3.34 -16.47
N ALA A 291 3.88 -2.45 -15.52
CA ALA A 291 3.27 -1.16 -15.82
C ALA A 291 4.16 -0.29 -16.71
N ARG A 292 5.49 -0.29 -16.48
CA ARG A 292 6.44 0.44 -17.31
C ARG A 292 6.48 -0.08 -18.74
N HIS A 293 6.54 -1.39 -18.93
CA HIS A 293 6.47 -2.00 -20.26
C HIS A 293 5.16 -1.68 -20.97
N LEU A 294 4.03 -1.83 -20.27
CA LEU A 294 2.72 -1.48 -20.82
C LEU A 294 2.63 -0.02 -21.27
N ILE A 295 3.10 0.93 -20.47
CA ILE A 295 3.10 2.36 -20.83
C ILE A 295 4.08 2.63 -21.98
N LYS A 296 5.26 2.02 -21.96
CA LYS A 296 6.31 2.24 -22.97
C LYS A 296 5.87 1.71 -24.33
N ASP A 297 5.39 0.48 -24.36
CA ASP A 297 5.10 -0.22 -25.61
C ASP A 297 3.72 0.19 -26.14
N TYR A 298 2.77 0.55 -25.26
CA TYR A 298 1.40 0.94 -25.61
C TYR A 298 0.92 2.20 -24.85
N PRO A 299 1.44 3.40 -25.19
CA PRO A 299 1.16 4.64 -24.46
C PRO A 299 -0.32 5.05 -24.41
N ARG A 300 -1.15 4.53 -25.34
CA ARG A 300 -2.62 4.65 -25.32
C ARG A 300 -3.22 4.27 -23.97
N ILE A 301 -2.61 3.35 -23.22
CA ILE A 301 -3.08 2.94 -21.91
C ILE A 301 -3.21 4.11 -20.92
N LEU A 302 -2.44 5.19 -21.08
CA LEU A 302 -2.56 6.40 -20.24
C LEU A 302 -3.81 7.21 -20.59
N THR A 303 -4.15 7.31 -21.87
CA THR A 303 -5.40 7.95 -22.31
C THR A 303 -6.60 7.13 -21.83
N ASP A 304 -6.56 5.82 -22.02
CA ASP A 304 -7.64 4.93 -21.60
C ASP A 304 -7.76 4.87 -20.06
N GLY A 305 -6.64 4.85 -19.35
CA GLY A 305 -6.56 4.82 -17.88
C GLY A 305 -7.01 6.12 -17.20
N ALA A 306 -7.04 7.23 -17.92
CA ALA A 306 -7.54 8.51 -17.46
C ALA A 306 -9.07 8.65 -17.58
N VAL A 307 -9.74 7.77 -18.32
CA VAL A 307 -11.20 7.79 -18.48
C VAL A 307 -11.86 7.47 -17.13
N GLY A 308 -12.69 8.38 -16.63
CA GLY A 308 -13.36 8.23 -15.34
C GLY A 308 -14.52 7.23 -15.34
N SER A 309 -15.26 7.18 -16.44
CA SER A 309 -16.31 6.19 -16.73
C SER A 309 -16.59 6.17 -18.23
N LYS A 310 -17.21 5.09 -18.72
CA LYS A 310 -17.59 4.94 -20.11
C LYS A 310 -18.80 4.01 -20.25
N ASN A 311 -19.73 4.33 -21.15
CA ASN A 311 -20.76 3.38 -21.57
C ASN A 311 -20.15 2.37 -22.56
N VAL A 312 -20.29 1.08 -22.26
CA VAL A 312 -19.78 -0.05 -23.02
C VAL A 312 -20.94 -1.01 -23.24
N ASP A 313 -21.42 -1.12 -24.48
CA ASP A 313 -22.58 -1.96 -24.85
C ASP A 313 -23.81 -1.72 -23.95
N GLY A 314 -24.14 -0.46 -23.69
CA GLY A 314 -25.27 -0.07 -22.84
C GLY A 314 -25.01 -0.19 -21.32
N GLN A 315 -23.83 -0.66 -20.90
CA GLN A 315 -23.44 -0.78 -19.49
C GLN A 315 -22.45 0.32 -19.11
N LEU A 316 -22.71 1.03 -18.02
CA LEU A 316 -21.81 2.07 -17.53
C LEU A 316 -20.67 1.45 -16.71
N CYS A 317 -19.47 1.40 -17.28
CA CYS A 317 -18.26 0.97 -16.59
C CYS A 317 -17.59 2.15 -15.88
N TYR A 318 -17.19 1.97 -14.63
CA TYR A 318 -16.53 3.01 -13.84
C TYR A 318 -15.07 2.70 -13.64
N ASN A 319 -14.21 3.72 -13.75
CA ASN A 319 -12.84 3.60 -13.30
C ASN A 319 -12.76 3.83 -11.79
N TYR A 320 -12.34 2.79 -11.07
CA TYR A 320 -12.21 2.81 -9.62
C TYR A 320 -10.95 3.53 -9.11
N ASN A 321 -10.12 4.09 -10.00
CA ASN A 321 -8.98 4.91 -9.60
C ASN A 321 -9.44 6.26 -9.00
N ASN A 322 -9.46 6.35 -7.68
CA ASN A 322 -9.91 7.55 -6.99
C ASN A 322 -8.87 8.70 -6.94
N LEU A 323 -7.73 8.56 -7.62
CA LEU A 323 -6.76 9.65 -7.82
C LEU A 323 -6.99 10.45 -9.11
N LEU A 324 -7.88 9.99 -10.00
CA LEU A 324 -8.23 10.72 -11.23
C LEU A 324 -8.93 12.04 -10.93
N LYS A 325 -8.89 12.97 -11.91
CA LYS A 325 -9.57 14.26 -11.84
C LYS A 325 -11.06 14.08 -11.48
N GLY A 326 -11.54 14.87 -10.52
CA GLY A 326 -12.93 14.81 -10.04
C GLY A 326 -13.21 13.72 -9.01
N ARG A 327 -12.22 12.92 -8.58
CA ARG A 327 -12.38 11.88 -7.56
C ARG A 327 -11.82 12.32 -6.20
N LYS A 328 -12.22 11.61 -5.14
CA LYS A 328 -11.95 11.94 -3.72
C LYS A 328 -10.48 12.23 -3.37
N TYR A 329 -9.54 11.52 -3.99
CA TYR A 329 -8.11 11.65 -3.64
C TYR A 329 -7.31 12.47 -4.66
N TYR A 330 -7.98 13.07 -5.66
CA TYR A 330 -7.35 13.86 -6.70
C TYR A 330 -6.42 14.95 -6.15
N GLN A 331 -5.25 15.07 -6.76
CA GLN A 331 -4.31 16.16 -6.51
C GLN A 331 -3.78 16.62 -7.87
N SER A 332 -4.20 17.82 -8.31
CA SER A 332 -3.90 18.36 -9.64
C SER A 332 -2.42 18.37 -10.00
N SER A 333 -1.55 18.65 -9.03
CA SER A 333 -0.09 18.69 -9.25
C SER A 333 0.54 17.34 -9.58
N LEU A 334 -0.12 16.21 -9.30
CA LEU A 334 0.40 14.88 -9.63
C LEU A 334 0.05 14.42 -11.05
N LYS A 335 -0.98 15.04 -11.68
CA LYS A 335 -1.51 14.68 -13.00
C LYS A 335 -1.64 13.16 -13.19
N VAL A 336 -2.40 12.52 -12.30
CA VAL A 336 -2.62 11.06 -12.33
C VAL A 336 -3.56 10.71 -13.50
N ASP A 337 -3.12 9.74 -14.30
CA ASP A 337 -3.79 9.25 -15.52
C ASP A 337 -3.79 7.70 -15.58
N GLY A 338 -3.53 7.03 -14.45
CA GLY A 338 -3.56 5.57 -14.38
C GLY A 338 -3.17 5.01 -13.02
N LEU A 339 -3.14 3.68 -12.85
CA LEU A 339 -3.37 2.68 -13.90
C LEU A 339 -4.39 1.61 -13.50
N LYS A 340 -4.20 0.91 -12.38
CA LYS A 340 -5.09 -0.22 -12.04
C LYS A 340 -5.20 -0.49 -10.55
N THR A 341 -6.44 -0.62 -10.09
CA THR A 341 -6.83 -1.11 -8.76
C THR A 341 -6.93 -2.63 -8.72
N GLY A 342 -6.77 -3.22 -7.54
CA GLY A 342 -7.09 -4.61 -7.28
C GLY A 342 -7.39 -4.85 -5.81
N TYR A 343 -8.37 -5.72 -5.54
CA TYR A 343 -8.72 -6.15 -4.20
C TYR A 343 -9.26 -7.58 -4.26
N THR A 344 -8.79 -8.40 -3.32
CA THR A 344 -9.41 -9.64 -2.86
C THR A 344 -9.14 -9.72 -1.36
N PRO A 345 -9.92 -10.50 -0.57
CA PRO A 345 -9.62 -10.68 0.85
C PRO A 345 -8.18 -11.14 1.11
N LEU A 346 -7.64 -11.98 0.22
CA LEU A 346 -6.28 -12.50 0.31
C LEU A 346 -5.22 -11.44 -0.06
N ALA A 347 -5.44 -10.65 -1.11
CA ALA A 347 -4.49 -9.63 -1.55
C ALA A 347 -4.48 -8.38 -0.66
N GLY A 348 -5.61 -8.03 -0.04
CA GLY A 348 -5.85 -6.69 0.47
C GLY A 348 -5.94 -5.67 -0.67
N TYR A 349 -6.00 -4.37 -0.35
CA TYR A 349 -6.03 -3.34 -1.38
C TYR A 349 -4.66 -3.23 -2.06
N CYS A 350 -4.68 -3.30 -3.39
CA CYS A 350 -3.53 -3.16 -4.27
C CYS A 350 -3.82 -2.05 -5.27
N PHE A 351 -2.82 -1.23 -5.57
CA PHE A 351 -2.98 -0.16 -6.55
C PHE A 351 -1.66 0.14 -7.27
N VAL A 352 -1.78 0.32 -8.58
CA VAL A 352 -0.74 0.87 -9.45
C VAL A 352 -1.19 2.25 -9.88
N GLY A 353 -0.47 3.28 -9.45
CA GLY A 353 -0.68 4.68 -9.80
C GLY A 353 0.42 5.19 -10.74
N THR A 354 0.06 6.01 -11.73
CA THR A 354 1.03 6.75 -12.52
C THR A 354 0.53 8.16 -12.82
N GLY A 355 1.47 9.09 -12.95
CA GLY A 355 1.22 10.48 -13.28
C GLY A 355 2.53 11.22 -13.48
N GLN A 356 2.46 12.40 -14.07
CA GLN A 356 3.63 13.21 -14.40
C GLN A 356 3.47 14.66 -13.93
N LYS A 357 4.27 15.06 -12.94
CA LYS A 357 4.35 16.45 -12.52
C LYS A 357 5.11 17.28 -13.57
N SER A 358 4.73 18.54 -13.77
CA SER A 358 5.43 19.45 -14.69
C SER A 358 6.91 19.58 -14.32
N GLY A 359 7.80 19.53 -15.31
CA GLY A 359 9.26 19.61 -15.12
C GLY A 359 9.88 18.39 -14.41
N LYS A 360 9.16 17.27 -14.32
CA LYS A 360 9.62 16.04 -13.69
C LYS A 360 9.41 14.83 -14.60
N HIS A 361 10.26 13.82 -14.43
CA HIS A 361 10.03 12.49 -14.98
C HIS A 361 8.70 11.91 -14.49
N ARG A 362 8.05 11.07 -15.30
CA ARG A 362 6.84 10.34 -14.88
C ARG A 362 7.18 9.34 -13.77
N VAL A 363 6.30 9.21 -12.79
CA VAL A 363 6.43 8.21 -11.73
C VAL A 363 5.44 7.06 -11.92
N ILE A 364 5.88 5.84 -11.62
CA ILE A 364 5.01 4.67 -11.46
C ILE A 364 5.12 4.23 -10.00
N THR A 365 4.00 4.19 -9.30
CA THR A 365 3.91 3.73 -7.91
C THR A 365 3.09 2.47 -7.82
N VAL A 366 3.54 1.54 -6.98
CA VAL A 366 2.78 0.33 -6.64
C VAL A 366 2.69 0.25 -5.13
N VAL A 367 1.49 -0.02 -4.61
CA VAL A 367 1.23 -0.42 -3.22
C VAL A 367 0.49 -1.74 -3.22
N LEU A 368 0.95 -2.71 -2.41
CA LEU A 368 0.35 -4.04 -2.28
C LEU A 368 0.02 -4.33 -0.82
N HIS A 369 -1.14 -4.97 -0.60
CA HIS A 369 -1.68 -5.32 0.71
C HIS A 369 -1.75 -4.10 1.65
N ASP A 370 -2.60 -3.16 1.27
CA ASP A 370 -2.91 -1.93 1.99
C ASP A 370 -4.37 -1.97 2.51
N ILE A 371 -4.74 -0.98 3.32
CA ILE A 371 -6.11 -0.65 3.72
C ILE A 371 -6.50 0.81 3.38
N ASN A 372 -5.57 1.59 2.81
CA ASN A 372 -5.74 2.98 2.44
C ASN A 372 -4.83 3.36 1.25
N GLU A 373 -4.89 2.53 0.20
CA GLU A 373 -4.02 2.50 -0.97
C GLU A 373 -3.92 3.85 -1.69
N PHE A 374 -5.01 4.62 -1.79
CA PHE A 374 -4.98 5.92 -2.48
C PHE A 374 -4.26 7.00 -1.67
N THR A 375 -4.43 7.02 -0.34
CA THR A 375 -3.71 7.97 0.53
C THR A 375 -2.21 7.64 0.55
N GLU A 376 -1.86 6.37 0.69
CA GLU A 376 -0.47 5.91 0.71
C GLU A 376 0.19 6.13 -0.65
N THR A 377 -0.50 5.85 -1.75
CA THR A 377 0.00 6.11 -3.11
C THR A 377 0.22 7.60 -3.37
N ARG A 378 -0.74 8.46 -3.04
CA ARG A 378 -0.56 9.92 -3.17
C ARG A 378 0.63 10.41 -2.34
N SER A 379 0.79 9.90 -1.13
CA SER A 379 1.92 10.24 -0.26
C SER A 379 3.25 9.78 -0.87
N LEU A 380 3.28 8.58 -1.44
CA LEU A 380 4.43 8.00 -2.12
C LEU A 380 4.81 8.78 -3.39
N MET A 381 3.84 9.15 -4.23
CA MET A 381 4.10 9.98 -5.42
C MET A 381 4.68 11.34 -5.03
N ASN A 382 4.09 12.01 -4.03
CA ASN A 382 4.62 13.29 -3.53
C ASN A 382 6.05 13.13 -3.00
N HIS A 383 6.35 12.05 -2.27
CA HIS A 383 7.68 11.77 -1.76
C HIS A 383 8.68 11.49 -2.88
N ALA A 384 8.30 10.69 -3.88
CA ALA A 384 9.11 10.41 -5.06
C ALA A 384 9.54 11.71 -5.76
N TYR A 385 8.64 12.68 -5.92
CA TYR A 385 8.97 13.97 -6.54
C TYR A 385 9.88 14.88 -5.72
N THR A 386 10.20 14.53 -4.46
CA THR A 386 11.22 15.24 -3.67
C THR A 386 12.65 14.87 -4.04
N TYR A 387 12.86 13.73 -4.72
CA TYR A 387 14.18 13.33 -5.18
C TYR A 387 14.59 14.17 -6.40
N SER A 388 15.82 14.70 -6.38
CA SER A 388 16.38 15.47 -7.50
C SER A 388 16.52 14.64 -8.77
N SER A 389 16.70 13.33 -8.65
CA SER A 389 16.75 12.39 -9.78
C SER A 389 15.45 12.32 -10.59
N MET A 390 14.35 12.88 -10.09
CA MET A 390 13.08 12.98 -10.81
C MET A 390 12.94 14.27 -11.62
N ASN A 391 13.92 15.19 -11.58
CA ASN A 391 13.94 16.37 -12.43
C ASN A 391 14.20 15.97 -13.89
N ASN A 392 13.57 16.69 -14.82
CA ASN A 392 13.89 16.61 -16.25
C ASN A 392 15.30 17.11 -16.56
#